data_AF-A0A371DS23-F1
#
_entry.id   AF-A0A371DS23-F1
#
_cell.length_a   1.000
_cell.length_b   1.000
_cell.length_c   1.000
_cell.angle_alpha   90.00
_cell.angle_beta   90.00
_cell.angle_gamma   90.00
#
_symmetry.space_group_name_H-M   'P 1'
#
loop_
_entity.id
_entity.type
_entity.pdbx_description
1 polymer ?
#
loop_
_entity_poly.entity_id
_entity_poly.type
_entity_poly.pdbx_seq_one_letter_code
_entity_poly.pdbx_strand_id
1 'polypeptide(L)'
;MGAIIVVNSSSSPIHVFVSKYSNSNGSDEWFTIAPGKRDSWSRNGWELVAFKNANDTDRAGKYVPVNTEVVFTDFARIAVN
;
A
#
# COMPACT_ATOMS: atom_id res chain seq x y z
N MET A 1 -14.16 -11.69 -4.27
CA MET A 1 -13.45 -10.42 -4.02
C MET A 1 -11.97 -10.72 -4.03
N GLY A 2 -11.17 -9.87 -4.65
CA GLY A 2 -9.73 -9.99 -4.61
C GLY A 2 -9.12 -9.14 -3.50
N ALA A 3 -7.80 -9.16 -3.38
CA ALA A 3 -7.09 -8.34 -2.40
C ALA A 3 -5.87 -7.68 -3.02
N ILE A 4 -5.51 -6.51 -2.50
CA ILE A 4 -4.18 -5.94 -2.69
C ILE A 4 -3.39 -6.26 -1.43
N ILE A 5 -2.24 -6.89 -1.59
CA ILE A 5 -1.32 -7.19 -0.48
C ILE A 5 -0.19 -6.18 -0.55
N VAL A 6 0.12 -5.53 0.57
CA VAL A 6 1.26 -4.61 0.66
C VAL A 6 2.28 -5.18 1.62
N VAL A 7 3.52 -5.31 1.16
CA VAL A 7 4.65 -5.83 1.95
C VAL A 7 5.64 -4.69 2.19
N ASN A 8 6.01 -4.48 3.45
CA ASN A 8 7.12 -3.60 3.80
C ASN A 8 8.42 -4.41 3.90
N SER A 9 9.23 -4.37 2.84
CA SER A 9 10.56 -4.98 2.78
C SER A 9 11.68 -4.03 3.17
N SER A 10 11.36 -2.80 3.58
CA SER A 10 12.34 -1.85 4.11
C SER A 10 12.74 -2.16 5.56
N SER A 11 13.74 -1.45 6.08
CA SER A 11 14.20 -1.59 7.46
C SER A 11 13.48 -0.69 8.47
N SER A 12 12.49 0.11 8.05
CA SER A 12 11.74 1.04 8.91
C SER A 12 10.23 0.88 8.71
N PRO A 13 9.40 1.27 9.71
CA PRO A 13 7.96 1.31 9.52
C PRO A 13 7.59 2.26 8.36
N ILE A 14 6.56 1.90 7.59
CA ILE A 14 6.02 2.72 6.52
C ILE A 14 4.53 2.93 6.71
N HIS A 15 4.03 4.12 6.38
CA HIS A 15 2.60 4.40 6.34
C HIS A 15 2.08 4.13 4.94
N VAL A 16 1.00 3.35 4.86
CA VAL A 16 0.36 2.90 3.62
C VAL A 16 -1.06 3.42 3.59
N PHE A 17 -1.44 4.00 2.46
CA PHE A 17 -2.80 4.36 2.11
C PHE A 17 -3.22 3.49 0.93
N VAL A 18 -4.41 2.90 1.01
CA VAL A 18 -5.03 2.22 -0.14
C VAL A 18 -6.37 2.90 -0.39
N SER A 19 -6.54 3.46 -1.59
CA SER A 19 -7.81 4.10 -1.94
C SER A 19 -8.99 3.13 -1.83
N LYS A 20 -10.18 3.70 -1.84
CA LYS A 20 -11.45 2.98 -1.71
C LYS A 20 -12.36 3.20 -2.92
N TYR A 21 -11.79 3.50 -4.09
CA TYR A 21 -12.55 3.83 -5.30
C TYR A 21 -13.49 2.69 -5.71
N SER A 22 -13.09 1.45 -5.45
CA SER A 22 -13.88 0.25 -5.75
C SER A 22 -14.77 -0.23 -4.62
N ASN A 23 -14.67 0.36 -3.43
CA ASN A 23 -15.40 -0.07 -2.24
C ASN A 23 -15.58 1.08 -1.24
N SER A 24 -16.68 1.82 -1.36
CA SER A 24 -17.00 2.97 -0.49
C SER A 24 -17.10 2.65 1.00
N ASN A 25 -17.29 1.37 1.37
CA ASN A 25 -17.35 0.91 2.76
C ASN A 25 -15.96 0.55 3.33
N GLY A 26 -14.91 0.57 2.51
CA GLY A 26 -13.54 0.36 2.96
C GLY A 26 -12.95 1.61 3.64
N SER A 27 -11.91 1.41 4.46
CA SER A 27 -11.09 2.51 4.95
C SER A 27 -9.99 2.87 3.94
N ASP A 28 -9.78 4.16 3.77
CA ASP A 28 -8.67 4.81 3.06
C ASP A 28 -7.84 5.68 4.03
N GLU A 29 -7.78 5.28 5.30
CA GLU A 29 -6.86 5.90 6.25
C GLU A 29 -5.41 5.45 6.02
N TRP A 30 -4.47 6.11 6.69
CA TRP A 30 -3.06 5.70 6.69
C TRP A 30 -2.82 4.61 7.74
N PHE A 31 -2.34 3.46 7.30
CA PHE A 31 -2.01 2.31 8.15
C PHE A 31 -0.50 2.14 8.25
N THR A 32 0.02 1.82 9.44
CA THR A 32 1.45 1.59 9.63
C THR A 32 1.77 0.10 9.45
N ILE A 33 2.67 -0.22 8.52
CA ILE A 33 3.23 -1.57 8.38
C ILE A 33 4.65 -1.59 8.93
N ALA A 34 4.90 -2.42 9.94
CA ALA A 34 6.23 -2.61 10.51
C ALA A 34 7.20 -3.29 9.52
N PRO A 35 8.53 -3.17 9.70
CA PRO A 35 9.53 -3.83 8.85
C PRO A 35 9.30 -5.34 8.74
N GLY A 36 9.38 -5.88 7.52
CA GLY A 36 9.18 -7.30 7.23
C GLY A 36 7.75 -7.80 7.42
N LYS A 37 6.78 -6.91 7.64
CA LYS A 37 5.35 -7.26 7.76
C LYS A 37 4.60 -6.94 6.48
N ARG A 38 3.38 -7.47 6.40
CA ARG A 38 2.44 -7.23 5.31
C ARG A 38 1.04 -7.05 5.86
N ASP A 39 0.20 -6.38 5.06
CA ASP A 39 -1.23 -6.29 5.30
C ASP A 39 -2.00 -6.41 3.97
N SER A 40 -3.31 -6.57 4.04
CA SER A 40 -4.17 -6.81 2.89
C SER A 40 -5.46 -6.00 2.90
N TRP A 41 -5.82 -5.45 1.74
CA TRP A 41 -7.06 -4.71 1.54
C TRP A 41 -7.97 -5.44 0.57
N SER A 42 -9.13 -5.88 1.05
CA SER A 42 -10.19 -6.41 0.20
C SER A 42 -10.78 -5.30 -0.67
N ARG A 43 -10.65 -5.46 -1.99
CA ARG A 43 -10.95 -4.45 -3.03
C ARG A 43 -11.46 -5.14 -4.30
N ASN A 44 -11.92 -4.34 -5.26
CA ASN A 44 -12.22 -4.79 -6.63
C ASN A 44 -11.57 -3.84 -7.66
N GLY A 45 -11.45 -4.26 -8.92
CA GLY A 45 -10.95 -3.37 -9.97
C GLY A 45 -9.52 -2.89 -9.74
N TRP A 46 -9.35 -1.58 -9.55
CA TRP A 46 -8.05 -0.90 -9.41
C TRP A 46 -8.06 0.05 -8.21
N GLU A 47 -6.91 0.20 -7.55
CA GLU A 47 -6.73 1.15 -6.46
C GLU A 47 -5.35 1.82 -6.51
N LEU A 48 -5.27 3.01 -5.94
CA LEU A 48 -4.01 3.66 -5.61
C LEU A 48 -3.49 3.11 -4.28
N VAL A 49 -2.28 2.58 -4.31
CA VAL A 49 -1.48 2.30 -3.11
C VAL A 49 -0.43 3.40 -2.98
N ALA A 50 -0.50 4.17 -1.91
CA ALA A 50 0.43 5.25 -1.61
C ALA A 50 1.18 4.99 -0.31
N PHE A 51 2.40 5.50 -0.24
CA PHE A 51 3.31 5.39 0.89
C PHE A 51 3.73 6.78 1.34
N LYS A 52 3.94 6.95 2.64
CA LYS A 52 4.59 8.15 3.21
C LYS A 52 5.52 7.80 4.35
N ASN A 53 6.56 8.60 4.55
CA ASN A 53 7.45 8.46 5.69
C ASN A 53 6.77 9.01 6.98
N ALA A 54 7.41 8.83 8.13
CA ALA A 54 6.84 9.26 9.42
C ALA A 54 6.57 10.78 9.49
N ASN A 55 7.45 11.58 8.86
CA ASN A 55 7.37 13.04 8.86
C ASN A 55 6.50 13.60 7.73
N ASP A 56 5.96 12.73 6.89
CA ASP A 56 5.16 13.09 5.71
C ASP A 56 5.86 14.05 4.73
N THR A 57 7.18 13.92 4.59
CA THR A 57 7.99 14.71 3.65
C THR A 57 8.20 14.00 2.32
N ASP A 58 8.20 12.67 2.35
CA ASP A 58 8.39 11.81 1.18
C ASP A 58 7.13 10.99 0.93
N ARG A 59 6.66 10.99 -0.31
CA ARG A 59 5.53 10.18 -0.75
C ARG A 59 5.83 9.53 -2.10
N ALA A 60 5.33 8.31 -2.27
CA ALA A 60 5.34 7.61 -3.56
C ALA A 60 4.11 6.70 -3.65
N GLY A 61 3.70 6.32 -4.85
CA GLY A 61 2.54 5.45 -5.01
C GLY A 61 2.50 4.72 -6.35
N LYS A 62 1.65 3.70 -6.41
CA LYS A 62 1.38 2.89 -7.58
C LYS A 62 -0.13 2.72 -7.74
N TYR A 63 -0.62 2.86 -8.95
CA TYR A 63 -1.99 2.49 -9.30
C TYR A 63 -1.97 1.06 -9.83
N VAL A 64 -2.65 0.16 -9.12
CA VAL A 64 -2.50 -1.29 -9.31
C VAL A 64 -3.85 -1.98 -9.44
N PRO A 65 -3.95 -3.06 -10.22
CA PRO A 65 -5.14 -3.90 -10.20
C PRO A 65 -5.21 -4.68 -8.89
N VAL A 66 -6.40 -5.13 -8.54
CA VAL A 66 -6.60 -6.08 -7.43
C VAL A 66 -5.98 -7.44 -7.76
N ASN A 67 -5.64 -8.23 -6.72
CA ASN A 67 -4.88 -9.49 -6.77
C ASN A 67 -3.39 -9.30 -7.09
N THR A 68 -2.84 -8.18 -6.63
CA THR A 68 -1.45 -7.79 -6.83
C THR A 68 -0.75 -7.72 -5.48
N GLU A 69 0.54 -8.06 -5.45
CA GLU A 69 1.42 -7.80 -4.31
C GLU A 69 2.28 -6.56 -4.58
N VAL A 70 2.18 -5.55 -3.72
CA VAL A 70 2.98 -4.33 -3.79
C VAL A 70 4.07 -4.40 -2.73
N VAL A 71 5.33 -4.43 -3.16
CA VAL A 71 6.48 -4.56 -2.28
C VAL A 71 7.20 -3.21 -2.18
N PHE A 72 7.15 -2.60 -1.00
CA PHE A 72 7.87 -1.37 -0.70
C PHE A 72 9.28 -1.69 -0.18
N THR A 73 10.31 -1.20 -0.87
CA THR A 73 11.71 -1.27 -0.40
C THR A 73 12.21 0.11 0.02
N ASP A 74 11.96 1.12 -0.82
CA ASP A 74 12.14 2.54 -0.54
C ASP A 74 11.28 3.38 -1.51
N PHE A 75 11.27 4.71 -1.37
CA PHE A 75 10.44 5.59 -2.21
C PHE A 75 10.82 5.57 -3.70
N ALA A 76 12.03 5.14 -4.06
CA ALA A 76 12.44 4.97 -5.45
C ALA A 76 12.14 3.55 -5.98
N ARG A 77 11.96 2.57 -5.08
CA ARG A 77 11.80 1.15 -5.39
C ARG A 77 10.53 0.57 -4.76
N ILE A 78 9.46 0.64 -5.55
CA ILE A 78 8.18 -0.02 -5.28
C ILE A 78 7.89 -0.99 -6.42
N ALA A 79 7.91 -2.29 -6.11
CA ALA A 79 7.61 -3.36 -7.06
C ALA A 79 6.14 -3.75 -7.00
N VAL A 80 5.63 -4.23 -8.13
CA VAL A 80 4.24 -4.65 -8.34
C VAL A 80 4.31 -6.03 -9.00
N ASN A 81 3.89 -7.07 -8.29
CA ASN A 81 4.00 -8.48 -8.68
C ASN A 81 2.63 -9.11 -8.93
#